data_AF-A0A7V9U9J2-F1
#
_entry.id   AF-A0A7V9U9J2-F1
#
_cell.length_a   1.000
_cell.length_b   1.000
_cell.length_c   1.000
_cell.angle_alpha   90.00
_cell.angle_beta   90.00
_cell.angle_gamma   90.00
#
_symmetry.space_group_name_H-M   'P 1'
#
loop_
_entity.id
_entity.type
_entity.pdbx_description
1 polymer ?
#
loop_
_entity_poly.entity_id
_entity_poly.type
_entity_poly.pdbx_seq_one_letter_code
_entity_poly.pdbx_strand_id
1 'polypeptide(L)'
;MSTVTVQRCGDGGGGVSSSDPFASCLGVMTAALTQAVDAPAWSLTDEALVERITATVQVRAGVDELLARLVGSALERELARLAGASSPTAWLVSSQQLSRGDAAAVVAAARAVNDTVEATRTAWSQGRVNTDQAVLIASTVTSLGVGVDMVA
;
A
#
# COMPACT_ATOMS: atom_id res chain seq x y z
N MET A 1 -52.60 -5.27 -20.21
CA MET A 1 -52.02 -6.41 -19.50
C MET A 1 -50.65 -5.97 -18.99
N SER A 2 -50.62 -5.52 -17.74
CA SER A 2 -49.43 -5.01 -17.05
C SER A 2 -48.59 -6.19 -16.58
N THR A 3 -47.30 -6.19 -16.91
CA THR A 3 -46.35 -7.13 -16.31
C THR A 3 -45.33 -6.32 -15.52
N VAL A 4 -45.55 -6.33 -14.22
CA VAL A 4 -44.65 -5.83 -13.18
C VAL A 4 -43.35 -6.61 -13.26
N THR A 5 -42.22 -5.91 -13.44
CA THR A 5 -40.90 -6.48 -13.18
C THR A 5 -40.28 -5.74 -12.00
N VAL A 6 -39.98 -6.54 -10.98
CA VAL A 6 -39.58 -6.19 -9.63
C VAL A 6 -38.23 -5.47 -9.61
N GLN A 7 -38.25 -4.26 -9.06
CA GLN A 7 -37.06 -3.52 -8.64
C GLN A 7 -36.37 -4.32 -7.53
N ARG A 8 -35.17 -4.84 -7.79
CA ARG A 8 -34.30 -5.40 -6.74
C ARG A 8 -33.67 -4.25 -5.96
N CYS A 9 -34.16 -4.03 -4.74
CA CYS A 9 -33.40 -3.35 -3.71
C CYS A 9 -32.21 -4.24 -3.30
N GLY A 10 -31.01 -3.82 -3.68
CA GLY A 10 -29.75 -4.27 -3.10
C GLY A 10 -29.04 -3.04 -2.55
N ASP A 11 -29.49 -2.57 -1.39
CA ASP A 11 -28.88 -1.50 -0.62
C ASP A 11 -27.94 -2.16 0.40
N GLY A 12 -26.64 -1.86 0.31
CA GLY A 12 -25.62 -2.53 1.13
C GLY A 12 -24.20 -2.39 0.59
N GLY A 13 -23.65 -1.17 0.61
CA GLY A 13 -22.24 -0.92 0.35
C GLY A 13 -21.87 0.47 0.82
N GLY A 14 -21.13 0.56 1.92
CA GLY A 14 -20.82 1.79 2.66
C GLY A 14 -20.40 2.94 1.75
N GLY A 15 -20.95 4.12 2.05
CA GLY A 15 -20.73 5.34 1.28
C GLY A 15 -19.25 5.62 1.07
N VAL A 16 -18.78 5.37 -0.14
CA VAL A 16 -17.58 5.99 -0.66
C VAL A 16 -17.99 7.40 -1.04
N SER A 17 -17.68 8.36 -0.18
CA SER A 17 -17.81 9.79 -0.47
C SER A 17 -17.15 10.13 -1.80
N SER A 18 -17.60 11.20 -2.46
CA SER A 18 -17.28 11.61 -3.84
C SER A 18 -15.79 11.91 -4.18
N SER A 19 -14.83 11.41 -3.41
CA SER A 19 -13.45 11.18 -3.84
C SER A 19 -12.80 10.19 -2.87
N ASP A 20 -12.74 8.90 -3.21
CA ASP A 20 -11.83 7.98 -2.53
C ASP A 20 -10.44 8.13 -3.18
N PRO A 21 -9.49 8.79 -2.49
CA PRO A 21 -8.15 9.01 -3.04
C PRO A 21 -7.39 7.69 -3.26
N PHE A 22 -7.67 6.64 -2.47
CA PHE A 22 -7.01 5.34 -2.64
C PHE A 22 -7.50 4.65 -3.92
N ALA A 23 -8.82 4.57 -4.12
CA ALA A 23 -9.38 4.02 -5.35
C ALA A 23 -8.95 4.81 -6.59
N SER A 24 -8.93 6.14 -6.50
CA SER A 24 -8.45 7.00 -7.60
C SER A 24 -6.99 6.73 -7.95
N CYS A 25 -6.11 6.70 -6.94
CA CYS A 25 -4.68 6.41 -7.11
C CYS A 25 -4.45 5.02 -7.73
N LEU A 26 -5.07 3.98 -7.18
CA LEU A 26 -4.98 2.61 -7.68
C LEU A 26 -5.50 2.48 -9.12
N GLY A 27 -6.58 3.20 -9.45
CA GLY A 27 -7.13 3.28 -10.80
C GLY A 27 -6.13 3.88 -11.80
N VAL A 28 -5.52 5.02 -11.46
CA VAL A 28 -4.49 5.66 -12.30
C VAL A 28 -3.27 4.75 -12.50
N MET A 29 -2.76 4.13 -11.43
CA MET A 29 -1.61 3.22 -11.53
C MET A 29 -1.91 1.99 -12.40
N THR A 30 -3.09 1.38 -12.22
CA THR A 30 -3.50 0.22 -13.03
C THR A 30 -3.61 0.58 -14.50
N ALA A 31 -4.22 1.74 -14.81
CA ALA A 31 -4.34 2.22 -16.19
C ALA A 31 -2.97 2.54 -16.82
N ALA A 32 -2.04 3.13 -16.06
CA ALA A 32 -0.70 3.44 -16.53
C ALA A 32 0.13 2.16 -16.78
N LEU A 33 0.07 1.18 -15.88
CA LEU A 33 0.74 -0.11 -16.04
C LEU A 33 0.21 -0.87 -17.26
N THR A 34 -1.11 -0.84 -17.48
CA THR A 34 -1.75 -1.48 -18.64
C THR A 34 -1.25 -0.88 -19.96
N GLN A 35 -1.07 0.44 -20.03
CA GLN A 35 -0.54 1.11 -21.21
C GLN A 35 0.93 0.74 -21.51
N ALA A 36 1.70 0.35 -20.49
CA ALA A 36 3.11 0.00 -20.64
C ALA A 36 3.35 -1.48 -20.99
N VAL A 37 2.34 -2.36 -20.94
CA VAL A 37 2.51 -3.82 -21.14
C VAL A 37 3.15 -4.16 -22.49
N ASP A 38 2.76 -3.47 -23.55
CA ASP A 38 3.24 -3.75 -24.90
C ASP A 38 4.49 -2.91 -25.29
N ALA A 39 5.00 -2.07 -24.38
CA ALA A 39 6.17 -1.24 -24.63
C ALA A 39 7.47 -2.07 -24.49
N PRO A 40 8.24 -2.27 -25.58
CA PRO A 40 9.42 -3.11 -25.53
C PRO A 40 10.59 -2.46 -24.78
N ALA A 41 11.03 -3.06 -23.67
CA ALA A 41 12.18 -2.59 -22.91
C ALA A 41 13.50 -2.55 -23.73
N TRP A 42 13.64 -3.42 -24.74
CA TRP A 42 14.82 -3.46 -25.62
C TRP A 42 14.99 -2.21 -26.48
N SER A 43 13.94 -1.38 -26.62
CA SER A 43 13.98 -0.12 -27.37
C SER A 43 14.61 1.05 -26.61
N LEU A 44 14.87 0.87 -25.31
CA LEU A 44 15.51 1.87 -24.47
C LEU A 44 17.03 1.85 -24.67
N THR A 45 17.66 3.03 -24.59
CA THR A 45 19.11 3.11 -24.43
C THR A 45 19.51 2.63 -23.03
N ASP A 46 20.78 2.30 -22.81
CA ASP A 46 21.27 1.86 -21.51
C ASP A 46 21.03 2.92 -20.42
N GLU A 47 21.22 4.20 -20.73
CA GLU A 47 20.95 5.31 -19.80
C GLU A 47 19.46 5.40 -19.45
N ALA A 48 18.60 5.32 -20.47
CA ALA A 48 17.16 5.34 -20.27
C ALA A 48 16.68 4.10 -19.48
N LEU A 49 17.31 2.95 -19.68
CA LEU A 49 16.98 1.73 -18.93
C LEU A 49 17.33 1.88 -17.44
N VAL A 50 18.52 2.39 -17.11
CA VAL A 50 18.92 2.65 -15.72
C VAL A 50 18.02 3.67 -15.04
N GLU A 51 17.66 4.75 -15.75
CA GLU A 51 16.73 5.76 -15.26
C GLU A 51 15.35 5.16 -14.97
N ARG A 52 14.84 4.32 -15.88
CA ARG A 52 13.53 3.65 -15.75
C ARG A 52 13.53 2.67 -14.59
N ILE A 53 14.58 1.85 -14.43
CA ILE A 53 14.72 0.94 -13.29
C ILE A 53 14.70 1.73 -11.98
N THR A 54 15.44 2.84 -11.90
CA THR A 54 15.48 3.70 -10.71
C THR A 54 14.11 4.26 -10.38
N ALA A 55 13.41 4.82 -11.37
CA ALA A 55 12.06 5.33 -11.20
C ALA A 55 11.07 4.22 -10.77
N THR A 56 11.16 3.02 -11.34
CA THR A 56 10.32 1.89 -10.96
C THR A 56 10.56 1.46 -9.51
N VAL A 57 11.80 1.44 -9.04
CA VAL A 57 12.11 1.12 -7.63
C VAL A 57 11.55 2.18 -6.69
N GLN A 58 11.60 3.47 -7.06
CA GLN A 58 11.01 4.56 -6.29
C GLN A 58 9.48 4.45 -6.22
N VAL A 59 8.83 4.18 -7.35
CA VAL A 59 7.37 3.94 -7.40
C VAL A 59 6.99 2.73 -6.56
N ARG A 60 7.76 1.64 -6.65
CA ARG A 60 7.53 0.44 -5.82
C ARG A 60 7.60 0.77 -4.33
N ALA A 61 8.59 1.55 -3.89
CA ALA A 61 8.68 1.96 -2.50
C ALA A 61 7.44 2.76 -2.05
N GLY A 62 6.91 3.65 -2.90
CA GLY A 62 5.65 4.35 -2.62
C GLY A 62 4.43 3.43 -2.56
N VAL A 63 4.37 2.39 -3.40
CA VAL A 63 3.31 1.35 -3.35
C VAL A 63 3.42 0.52 -2.07
N ASP A 64 4.64 0.16 -1.66
CA ASP A 64 4.87 -0.60 -0.42
C ASP A 64 4.44 0.23 0.81
N GLU A 65 4.72 1.54 0.83
CA GLU A 65 4.22 2.46 1.87
C GLU A 65 2.69 2.47 1.91
N LEU A 66 2.06 2.64 0.74
CA LEU A 66 0.60 2.68 0.62
C LEU A 66 -0.03 1.39 1.17
N LEU A 67 0.53 0.23 0.81
CA LEU A 67 0.08 -1.06 1.29
C LEU A 67 0.27 -1.20 2.80
N ALA A 68 1.45 -0.85 3.33
CA ALA A 68 1.71 -0.90 4.76
C ALA A 68 0.74 -0.02 5.56
N ARG A 69 0.40 1.17 5.05
CA ARG A 69 -0.57 2.07 5.67
C ARG A 69 -1.99 1.50 5.67
N LEU A 70 -2.44 0.94 4.55
CA LEU A 70 -3.75 0.27 4.47
C LEU A 70 -3.82 -0.94 5.41
N VAL A 71 -2.75 -1.74 5.47
CA VAL A 71 -2.65 -2.87 6.40
C VAL A 71 -2.62 -2.37 7.84
N GLY A 72 -1.90 -1.30 8.15
CA GLY A 72 -1.90 -0.67 9.49
C GLY A 72 -3.31 -0.33 9.95
N SER A 73 -4.09 0.36 9.10
CA SER A 73 -5.51 0.64 9.38
C SER A 73 -6.36 -0.63 9.53
N ALA A 74 -6.05 -1.71 8.80
CA ALA A 74 -6.73 -2.99 8.95
C ALA A 74 -6.37 -3.70 10.27
N LEU A 75 -5.13 -3.55 10.75
CA LEU A 75 -4.66 -4.07 12.04
C LEU A 75 -5.38 -3.37 13.19
N GLU A 76 -5.46 -2.04 13.16
CA GLU A 76 -6.15 -1.21 14.17
C GLU A 76 -7.64 -1.56 14.30
N ARG A 77 -8.27 -1.91 13.18
CA ARG A 77 -9.69 -2.31 13.11
C ARG A 77 -9.89 -3.82 13.34
N GLU A 78 -8.81 -4.54 13.65
CA GLU A 78 -8.80 -5.99 13.87
C GLU A 78 -9.47 -6.78 12.73
N LEU A 79 -9.35 -6.33 11.47
CA LEU A 79 -10.08 -6.92 10.34
C LEU A 79 -9.75 -8.40 10.14
N ALA A 80 -8.50 -8.81 10.42
CA ALA A 80 -8.11 -10.20 10.39
C ALA A 80 -8.90 -11.07 11.38
N ARG A 81 -9.12 -10.57 12.61
CA ARG A 81 -9.92 -11.26 13.63
C ARG A 81 -11.39 -11.33 13.22
N LEU A 82 -11.93 -10.23 12.69
CA LEU A 82 -13.31 -10.18 12.18
C LEU A 82 -13.53 -11.13 10.99
N ALA A 83 -12.50 -11.32 10.16
CA ALA A 83 -12.49 -12.29 9.07
C ALA A 83 -12.24 -13.75 9.53
N GLY A 84 -12.10 -14.01 10.83
CA GLY A 84 -11.87 -15.35 11.38
C GLY A 84 -10.46 -15.90 11.17
N ALA A 85 -9.50 -15.08 10.79
CA ALA A 85 -8.11 -15.49 10.64
C ALA A 85 -7.40 -15.58 11.99
N SER A 86 -6.49 -16.54 12.13
CA SER A 86 -5.70 -16.74 13.35
C SER A 86 -4.63 -15.65 13.58
N SER A 87 -4.26 -14.93 12.52
CA SER A 87 -3.33 -13.80 12.58
C SER A 87 -3.49 -12.90 11.35
N PRO A 88 -3.03 -11.64 11.41
CA PRO A 88 -2.99 -10.76 10.24
C PRO A 88 -2.17 -11.31 9.08
N THR A 89 -1.04 -11.96 9.36
CA THR A 89 -0.23 -12.61 8.32
C THR A 89 -1.00 -13.75 7.65
N ALA A 90 -1.70 -14.59 8.43
CA ALA A 90 -2.53 -15.65 7.87
C ALA A 90 -3.68 -15.09 7.01
N TRP A 91 -4.29 -14.00 7.45
CA TRP A 91 -5.34 -13.30 6.70
C TRP A 91 -4.83 -12.79 5.34
N LEU A 92 -3.66 -12.14 5.31
CA LEU A 92 -3.07 -11.64 4.07
C LEU A 92 -2.69 -12.76 3.10
N VAL A 93 -2.10 -13.85 3.61
CA VAL A 93 -1.77 -15.02 2.79
C VAL A 93 -3.02 -15.64 2.18
N SER A 94 -4.10 -15.79 2.95
CA SER A 94 -5.32 -16.44 2.48
C SER A 94 -6.17 -15.56 1.57
N SER A 95 -6.18 -14.24 1.78
CA SER A 95 -7.10 -13.33 1.08
C SER A 95 -6.48 -12.50 -0.05
N GLN A 96 -5.16 -12.24 0.00
CA GLN A 96 -4.49 -11.31 -0.93
C GLN A 96 -3.42 -11.97 -1.80
N GLN A 97 -3.37 -13.31 -1.82
CA GLN A 97 -2.40 -14.09 -2.60
C GLN A 97 -0.91 -13.75 -2.31
N LEU A 98 -0.62 -13.15 -1.15
CA LEU A 98 0.74 -12.87 -0.74
C LEU A 98 1.45 -14.14 -0.29
N SER A 99 2.75 -14.23 -0.59
CA SER A 99 3.59 -15.24 0.05
C SER A 99 3.64 -14.99 1.55
N ARG A 100 3.95 -16.03 2.34
CA ARG A 100 4.09 -15.86 3.80
C ARG A 100 5.17 -14.84 4.17
N GLY A 101 6.27 -14.81 3.41
CA GLY A 101 7.36 -13.84 3.61
C GLY A 101 6.89 -12.41 3.38
N ASP A 102 6.21 -12.17 2.25
CA ASP A 102 5.71 -10.83 1.91
C ASP A 102 4.65 -10.36 2.91
N ALA A 103 3.72 -11.25 3.28
CA ALA A 103 2.70 -10.93 4.28
C ALA A 103 3.32 -10.60 5.64
N ALA A 104 4.38 -11.29 6.06
CA ALA A 104 5.09 -10.99 7.30
C ALA A 104 5.83 -9.63 7.21
N ALA A 105 6.50 -9.37 6.09
CA ALA A 105 7.20 -8.10 5.85
C ALA A 105 6.24 -6.91 5.84
N VAL A 106 5.09 -7.02 5.17
CA VAL A 106 4.06 -5.98 5.14
C VAL A 106 3.48 -5.72 6.53
N VAL A 107 3.20 -6.77 7.32
CA VAL A 107 2.71 -6.61 8.70
C VAL A 107 3.78 -5.97 9.59
N ALA A 108 5.06 -6.31 9.41
CA ALA A 108 6.15 -5.68 10.15
C ALA A 108 6.26 -4.18 9.80
N ALA A 109 6.19 -3.85 8.51
CA ALA A 109 6.24 -2.47 8.05
C ALA A 109 5.05 -1.63 8.55
N ALA A 110 3.84 -2.21 8.48
CA ALA A 110 2.62 -1.60 9.00
C ALA A 110 2.67 -1.30 10.51
N ARG A 111 3.42 -2.10 11.28
CA ARG A 111 3.62 -1.87 12.72
C ARG A 111 4.74 -0.87 13.03
N ALA A 112 5.77 -0.85 12.20
CA ALA A 112 6.93 0.01 12.40
C ALA A 112 6.60 1.48 12.10
N VAL A 113 5.83 1.74 11.04
CA VAL A 113 5.49 3.10 10.61
C VAL A 113 4.23 3.58 11.33
N ASN A 114 4.43 4.47 12.30
CA ASN A 114 3.38 5.13 13.07
C ASN A 114 3.60 6.66 13.04
N ASP A 115 2.73 7.42 13.71
CA ASP A 115 2.75 8.89 13.67
C ASP A 115 4.06 9.51 14.20
N THR A 116 4.85 8.79 15.01
CA THR A 116 6.14 9.29 15.54
C THR A 116 7.27 9.33 14.51
N VAL A 117 7.06 8.72 13.33
CA VAL A 117 8.07 8.58 12.27
C VAL A 117 7.58 9.15 10.93
N GLU A 118 6.80 10.23 10.98
CA GLU A 118 6.17 10.89 9.83
C GLU A 118 7.16 11.25 8.71
N ALA A 119 8.33 11.78 9.07
CA ALA A 119 9.38 12.12 8.10
C ALA A 119 9.87 10.89 7.33
N THR A 120 9.97 9.73 8.00
CA THR A 120 10.34 8.46 7.37
C THR A 120 9.25 7.98 6.44
N ARG A 121 7.98 8.06 6.85
CA ARG A 121 6.83 7.73 6.00
C ARG A 121 6.81 8.59 4.73
N THR A 122 7.02 9.90 4.88
CA THR A 122 7.06 10.83 3.74
C THR A 122 8.23 10.54 2.79
N ALA A 123 9.43 10.24 3.33
CA ALA A 123 10.56 9.84 2.50
C ALA A 123 10.29 8.52 1.76
N TRP A 124 9.60 7.58 2.41
CA TRP A 124 9.25 6.29 1.84
C TRP A 124 8.19 6.41 0.74
N SER A 125 7.13 7.19 0.96
CA SER A 125 6.07 7.44 -0.05
C SER A 125 6.61 8.13 -1.31
N GLN A 126 7.69 8.89 -1.17
CA GLN A 126 8.41 9.55 -2.26
C GLN A 126 9.52 8.68 -2.89
N GLY A 127 9.70 7.45 -2.40
CA GLY A 127 10.74 6.53 -2.88
C GLY A 127 12.17 6.95 -2.58
N ARG A 128 12.39 7.89 -1.65
CA ARG A 128 13.73 8.30 -1.21
C ARG A 128 14.43 7.26 -0.34
N VAL A 129 13.64 6.40 0.31
CA VAL A 129 14.09 5.21 1.06
C VAL A 129 13.25 4.02 0.64
N ASN A 130 13.84 2.82 0.67
CA ASN A 130 13.11 1.58 0.44
C ASN A 130 12.42 1.08 1.74
N THR A 131 11.61 0.03 1.61
CA THR A 131 10.84 -0.57 2.72
C THR A 131 11.72 -0.99 3.88
N ASP A 132 12.83 -1.70 3.62
CA ASP A 132 13.73 -2.17 4.67
C ASP A 132 14.39 -1.02 5.43
N GLN A 133 14.82 0.02 4.71
CA GLN A 133 15.37 1.24 5.30
C GLN A 133 14.33 1.97 6.13
N ALA A 134 13.10 2.11 5.62
CA ALA A 134 12.01 2.76 6.34
C ALA A 134 11.70 2.03 7.65
N VAL A 135 11.60 0.69 7.63
CA VAL A 135 11.37 -0.14 8.82
C VAL A 135 12.53 -0.03 9.81
N LEU A 136 13.77 -0.07 9.33
CA LEU A 136 14.95 0.06 10.17
C LEU A 136 15.01 1.42 10.86
N ILE A 137 14.80 2.51 10.12
CA ILE A 137 14.79 3.87 10.68
C ILE A 137 13.66 4.00 11.70
N ALA A 138 12.45 3.57 11.34
CA ALA A 138 11.29 3.70 12.21
C ALA A 138 11.47 2.91 13.53
N SER A 139 11.89 1.66 13.45
CA SER A 139 12.15 0.82 14.63
C SER A 139 13.27 1.38 15.50
N THR A 140 14.32 1.96 14.89
CA THR A 140 15.42 2.60 15.61
C THR A 140 14.93 3.85 16.35
N VAL A 141 14.19 4.74 15.68
CA VAL A 141 13.63 5.96 16.27
C VAL A 141 12.71 5.63 17.44
N THR A 142 11.79 4.68 17.27
CA THR A 142 10.91 4.21 18.35
C THR A 142 11.72 3.64 19.53
N SER A 143 12.76 2.84 19.26
CA SER A 143 13.60 2.25 20.32
C SER A 143 14.40 3.28 21.10
N LEU A 144 14.81 4.38 20.45
CA LEU A 144 15.52 5.48 21.10
C LEU A 144 14.59 6.39 21.93
N GLY A 145 13.27 6.30 21.76
CA GLY A 145 12.30 7.16 22.43
C GLY A 145 12.38 8.63 22.02
N VAL A 146 13.04 8.93 20.89
CA VAL A 146 13.19 10.28 20.36
C VAL A 146 12.01 10.55 19.41
N GLY A 147 11.00 11.29 19.87
CA GLY A 147 10.04 11.90 18.96
C GLY A 147 10.76 12.93 18.11
N VAL A 148 10.93 12.65 16.81
CA VAL A 148 11.52 13.61 15.87
C VAL A 148 10.42 14.59 15.47
N ASP A 149 10.21 15.62 16.29
CA ASP A 149 9.45 16.80 15.89
C ASP A 149 10.24 17.52 14.80
N MET A 150 9.72 17.52 13.57
CA MET A 150 10.27 18.34 12.50
C MET A 150 9.98 19.81 12.83
N VAL A 151 11.03 20.56 13.16
CA VAL A 151 11.01 22.03 13.16
C VAL A 151 10.70 22.48 11.73
N ALA A 152 9.72 23.40 11.64
CA ALA A 152 9.11 23.95 10.43
C ALA A 152 10.09 24.58 9.43
#